data_AF-A0A9P0AWW1-F1
#
_entry.id   AF-A0A9P0AWW1-F1
#
_cell.length_a   1.000
_cell.length_b   1.000
_cell.length_c   1.000
_cell.angle_alpha   90.00
_cell.angle_beta   90.00
_cell.angle_gamma   90.00
#
_symmetry.space_group_name_H-M   'P 1'
#
loop_
_entity.id
_entity.type
_entity.pdbx_description
1 polymer ?
#
loop_
_entity_poly.entity_id
_entity_poly.type
_entity_poly.pdbx_seq_one_letter_code
_entity_poly.pdbx_strand_id
1 'polypeptide(L)'
;MTNNKMAYNIDWILPNLRNPTKLWSIASSITVAAVGLFSKILIQWLNKTKIHNRHIIADLLDSRPKNVPLITVSNHHSCFDDPGIWGTLKLKHLFSPSVMRWSLAAHDICFTCWQHSYLFSLGKCIPVIRGAGVYQAAVDFCIEQLAKGGWVHVFPEGKVNMTKENIRLKWGVGRMIFESPVTPIVVPIWHTGMDDVLPNDPPYVLQLRKNLTFNYGDPIDMTHMVKMLRAKNATEEEARKHITDFLQDRLLKLKSETEVLHKDNFKAKS
;
A
#
# COMPACT_ATOMS: atom_id res chain seq x y z
N MET A 1 1.27 -16.64 30.55
CA MET A 1 0.92 -15.56 29.61
C MET A 1 2.07 -14.57 29.59
N THR A 2 3.01 -14.74 28.66
CA THR A 2 4.15 -13.84 28.52
C THR A 2 3.65 -12.49 28.02
N ASN A 3 3.67 -11.52 28.93
CA ASN A 3 3.33 -10.13 28.66
C ASN A 3 4.45 -9.57 27.77
N ASN A 4 4.29 -9.72 26.45
CA ASN A 4 5.26 -9.25 25.46
C ASN A 4 5.14 -7.72 25.43
N LYS A 5 5.84 -7.06 26.35
CA LYS A 5 5.92 -5.59 26.44
C LYS A 5 6.36 -5.10 25.05
N MET A 6 5.49 -4.34 24.36
CA MET A 6 5.87 -3.71 23.10
C MET A 6 7.16 -2.90 23.32
N ALA A 7 8.16 -3.09 22.45
CA ALA A 7 9.49 -2.48 22.62
C ALA A 7 9.44 -0.94 22.64
N TYR A 8 8.43 -0.35 21.99
CA TYR A 8 8.15 1.08 21.98
C TYR A 8 6.63 1.32 22.08
N ASN A 9 6.23 2.35 22.82
CA ASN A 9 4.83 2.72 22.99
C ASN A 9 4.32 3.49 21.76
N ILE A 10 3.33 2.91 21.07
CA ILE A 10 2.70 3.46 19.86
C ILE A 10 1.28 4.01 20.09
N ASP A 11 0.78 3.97 21.32
CA ASP A 11 -0.62 4.28 21.65
C ASP A 11 -1.00 5.73 21.35
N TRP A 12 -0.02 6.63 21.29
CA TRP A 12 -0.20 8.04 20.95
C TRP A 12 -0.47 8.27 19.44
N ILE A 13 -0.10 7.32 18.58
CA ILE A 13 -0.06 7.54 17.13
C ILE A 13 -1.45 7.68 16.55
N LEU A 14 -2.34 6.70 16.75
CA LEU A 14 -3.69 6.73 16.18
C LEU A 14 -4.54 7.92 16.67
N PRO A 15 -4.56 8.26 17.98
CA PRO A 15 -5.22 9.47 18.45
C PRO A 15 -4.73 10.74 17.74
N ASN A 16 -3.40 10.88 17.59
CA ASN A 16 -2.79 12.01 16.90
C ASN A 16 -3.10 12.03 15.39
N LEU A 17 -3.14 10.87 14.72
CA LEU A 17 -3.52 10.77 13.31
C LEU A 17 -5.00 11.07 13.05
N ARG A 18 -5.89 10.77 14.02
CA ARG A 18 -7.32 11.10 13.94
C ARG A 18 -7.58 12.60 14.10
N ASN A 19 -6.82 13.24 14.98
CA ASN A 19 -6.97 14.65 15.32
C ASN A 19 -5.64 15.41 15.17
N PRO A 20 -5.09 15.51 13.94
CA PRO A 20 -3.80 16.13 13.73
C PRO A 20 -3.88 17.64 13.92
N THR A 21 -2.83 18.23 14.52
CA THR A 21 -2.69 19.68 14.55
C THR A 21 -2.39 20.24 13.16
N LYS A 22 -2.53 21.56 12.98
CA LYS A 22 -2.10 22.24 11.74
C LYS A 22 -0.61 22.04 11.47
N LEU A 23 0.21 22.13 12.52
CA LEU A 23 1.66 21.90 12.42
C LEU A 23 1.97 20.47 11.97
N TRP A 24 1.27 19.47 12.52
CA TRP A 24 1.39 18.08 12.09
C TRP A 24 1.02 17.90 10.61
N SER A 25 -0.07 18.53 10.18
CA SER A 25 -0.54 18.44 8.80
C SER A 25 0.46 19.03 7.80
N ILE A 26 1.10 20.16 8.16
CA ILE A 26 2.17 20.77 7.37
C ILE A 26 3.41 19.86 7.34
N ALA A 27 3.86 19.40 8.50
CA ALA A 27 5.02 18.51 8.60
C ALA A 27 4.81 17.21 7.80
N SER A 28 3.61 16.60 7.91
CA SER A 28 3.24 15.41 7.15
C SER A 28 3.25 15.67 5.64
N SER A 29 2.74 16.82 5.19
CA SER A 29 2.77 17.22 3.78
C SER A 29 4.20 17.34 3.24
N ILE A 30 5.09 17.95 4.02
CA ILE A 30 6.52 18.08 3.68
C ILE A 30 7.18 16.70 3.64
N THR A 31 6.96 15.86 4.66
CA THR A 31 7.56 14.51 4.73
C THR A 31 7.13 13.65 3.54
N VAL A 32 5.83 13.60 3.24
CA VAL A 32 5.30 12.82 2.11
C VAL A 32 5.87 13.31 0.78
N ALA A 33 5.94 14.63 0.56
CA ALA A 33 6.51 15.19 -0.67
C ALA A 33 8.01 14.90 -0.79
N ALA A 34 8.79 15.08 0.28
CA ALA A 34 10.22 14.85 0.30
C ALA A 34 10.57 13.37 0.05
N VAL A 35 9.90 12.46 0.76
CA VAL A 35 10.09 11.01 0.61
C VAL A 35 9.61 10.55 -0.77
N GLY A 36 8.50 11.10 -1.27
CA GLY A 36 8.01 10.85 -2.63
C GLY A 36 8.99 11.30 -3.71
N LEU A 37 9.59 12.49 -3.55
CA LEU A 37 10.61 13.02 -4.46
C LEU A 37 11.88 12.17 -4.43
N PHE A 38 12.37 11.81 -3.25
CA PHE A 38 13.49 10.88 -3.08
C PHE A 38 13.23 9.56 -3.81
N SER A 39 12.05 8.96 -3.59
CA SER A 39 11.64 7.72 -4.25
C SER A 39 11.58 7.89 -5.76
N LYS A 40 11.08 9.04 -6.25
CA LYS A 40 11.02 9.33 -7.69
C LYS A 40 12.40 9.42 -8.32
N ILE A 41 13.34 10.11 -7.69
CA ILE A 41 14.74 10.21 -8.15
C ILE A 41 15.35 8.82 -8.22
N LEU A 42 15.25 8.06 -7.13
CA LEU A 42 15.84 6.73 -7.05
C LEU A 42 15.23 5.77 -8.08
N ILE A 43 13.90 5.70 -8.15
CA ILE A 43 13.19 4.77 -9.01
C ILE A 43 13.26 5.17 -10.47
N GLN A 44 13.05 6.43 -10.84
CA GLN A 44 12.96 6.81 -12.26
C GLN A 44 14.27 7.33 -12.85
N TRP A 45 15.17 7.90 -12.06
CA TRP A 45 16.41 8.52 -12.60
C TRP A 45 17.64 7.66 -12.36
N LEU A 46 17.75 7.01 -11.20
CA LEU A 46 18.93 6.21 -10.85
C LEU A 46 18.78 4.73 -11.21
N ASN A 47 17.59 4.29 -11.61
CA ASN A 47 17.28 2.91 -12.01
C ASN A 47 16.60 2.90 -13.39
N LYS A 48 16.72 1.77 -14.09
CA LYS A 48 16.09 1.58 -15.41
C LYS A 48 14.67 1.07 -15.21
N THR A 49 13.71 1.98 -15.24
CA THR A 49 12.32 1.69 -14.85
C THR A 49 11.36 1.70 -16.03
N LYS A 50 10.47 0.71 -16.07
CA LYS A 50 9.34 0.62 -16.99
C LYS A 50 8.04 0.63 -16.20
N ILE A 51 7.19 1.60 -16.48
CA ILE A 51 5.91 1.79 -15.80
C ILE A 51 4.79 1.57 -16.82
N HIS A 52 4.03 0.50 -16.65
CA HIS A 52 2.90 0.14 -17.51
C HIS A 52 1.61 0.66 -16.89
N ASN A 53 0.69 1.14 -17.74
CA ASN A 53 -0.65 1.61 -17.35
C ASN A 53 -0.69 2.70 -16.27
N ARG A 54 0.35 3.54 -16.19
CA ARG A 54 0.42 4.65 -15.22
C ARG A 54 -0.76 5.63 -15.30
N HIS A 55 -1.41 5.73 -16.46
CA HIS A 55 -2.57 6.59 -16.66
C HIS A 55 -3.71 6.20 -15.71
N ILE A 56 -3.91 4.91 -15.42
CA ILE A 56 -4.95 4.41 -14.50
C ILE A 56 -4.90 5.12 -13.15
N ILE A 57 -3.75 5.05 -12.47
CA ILE A 57 -3.61 5.70 -11.16
C ILE A 57 -3.62 7.23 -11.30
N ALA A 58 -3.06 7.77 -12.40
CA ALA A 58 -3.02 9.21 -12.57
C ALA A 58 -4.41 9.82 -12.73
N ASP A 59 -5.27 9.20 -13.55
CA ASP A 59 -6.63 9.66 -13.83
C ASP A 59 -7.52 9.51 -12.58
N LEU A 60 -7.32 8.45 -11.79
CA LEU A 60 -7.99 8.29 -10.50
C LEU A 60 -7.56 9.33 -9.45
N LEU A 61 -6.29 9.77 -9.47
CA LEU A 61 -5.85 10.85 -8.57
C LEU A 61 -6.28 12.23 -9.07
N ASP A 62 -6.42 12.41 -10.39
CA ASP A 62 -6.79 13.67 -11.02
C ASP A 62 -8.31 13.91 -11.05
N SER A 63 -9.13 12.85 -11.18
CA SER A 63 -10.54 12.99 -11.59
C SER A 63 -11.54 12.10 -10.83
N ARG A 64 -11.10 11.22 -9.92
CA ARG A 64 -12.02 10.43 -9.09
C ARG A 64 -12.94 11.36 -8.28
N PRO A 65 -14.26 11.10 -8.21
CA PRO A 65 -15.17 11.87 -7.37
C PRO A 65 -14.71 11.89 -5.91
N LYS A 66 -14.80 13.05 -5.25
CA LYS A 66 -14.24 13.28 -3.91
C LYS A 66 -14.73 12.29 -2.85
N ASN A 67 -15.95 11.76 -2.99
CA ASN A 67 -16.61 10.84 -2.06
C ASN A 67 -16.43 9.36 -2.42
N VAL A 68 -15.77 9.03 -3.53
CA VAL A 68 -15.54 7.64 -3.94
C VAL A 68 -14.15 7.24 -3.46
N PRO A 69 -13.99 6.30 -2.50
CA PRO A 69 -12.69 5.91 -1.97
C PRO A 69 -11.84 5.07 -2.94
N LEU A 70 -10.54 4.97 -2.65
CA LEU A 70 -9.56 4.24 -3.46
C LEU A 70 -8.75 3.33 -2.55
N ILE A 71 -8.62 2.07 -2.95
CA ILE A 71 -7.65 1.15 -2.39
C ILE A 71 -6.66 0.74 -3.47
N THR A 72 -5.37 0.80 -3.18
CA THR A 72 -4.34 0.13 -4.00
C THR A 72 -3.84 -1.10 -3.26
N VAL A 73 -3.74 -2.22 -3.96
CA VAL A 73 -3.18 -3.48 -3.41
C VAL A 73 -1.95 -3.88 -4.20
N SER A 74 -0.87 -4.29 -3.53
CA SER A 74 0.33 -4.77 -4.23
C SER A 74 1.04 -5.93 -3.55
N ASN A 75 1.86 -6.64 -4.33
CA ASN A 75 2.86 -7.55 -3.79
C ASN A 75 3.89 -6.78 -2.95
N HIS A 76 4.57 -7.48 -2.05
CA HIS A 76 5.55 -6.89 -1.16
C HIS A 76 6.88 -7.67 -1.22
N HIS A 77 7.83 -7.23 -2.05
CA HIS A 77 9.14 -7.90 -2.18
C HIS A 77 10.27 -7.19 -1.45
N SER A 78 10.10 -5.92 -1.05
CA SER A 78 11.13 -5.17 -0.33
C SER A 78 10.54 -4.24 0.72
N CYS A 79 11.28 -4.00 1.81
CA CYS A 79 10.96 -2.92 2.75
C CYS A 79 10.90 -1.53 2.07
N PHE A 80 11.52 -1.37 0.89
CA PHE A 80 11.47 -0.11 0.13
C PHE A 80 10.24 0.03 -0.77
N ASP A 81 9.36 -0.98 -0.85
CA ASP A 81 8.17 -0.92 -1.71
C ASP A 81 7.28 0.30 -1.38
N ASP A 82 7.13 0.62 -0.10
CA ASP A 82 6.65 1.92 0.37
C ASP A 82 7.83 2.60 1.08
N PRO A 83 8.43 3.64 0.50
CA PRO A 83 7.81 4.60 -0.43
C PRO A 83 8.06 4.40 -1.94
N GLY A 84 8.85 3.40 -2.35
CA GLY A 84 9.37 3.28 -3.71
C GLY A 84 8.30 3.24 -4.82
N ILE A 85 7.19 2.51 -4.64
CA ILE A 85 6.09 2.45 -5.62
C ILE A 85 5.59 3.87 -5.97
N TRP A 86 5.54 4.78 -5.00
CA TRP A 86 5.05 6.14 -5.21
C TRP A 86 6.02 7.02 -6.00
N GLY A 87 7.28 6.60 -6.10
CA GLY A 87 8.23 7.17 -7.04
C GLY A 87 7.73 7.14 -8.48
N THR A 88 6.78 6.26 -8.82
CA THR A 88 6.14 6.18 -10.15
C THR A 88 5.12 7.30 -10.42
N LEU A 89 4.62 8.02 -9.41
CA LEU A 89 3.57 9.04 -9.57
C LEU A 89 4.06 10.30 -10.32
N LYS A 90 3.12 11.10 -10.86
CA LYS A 90 3.42 12.43 -11.44
C LYS A 90 3.87 13.36 -10.32
N LEU A 91 4.75 14.31 -10.64
CA LEU A 91 5.32 15.23 -9.65
C LEU A 91 4.23 16.00 -8.90
N LYS A 92 3.20 16.47 -9.62
CA LYS A 92 2.02 17.14 -9.03
C LYS A 92 1.28 16.32 -7.98
N HIS A 93 1.27 14.98 -8.06
CA HIS A 93 0.61 14.13 -7.05
C HIS A 93 1.44 14.07 -5.76
N LEU A 94 2.77 14.02 -5.88
CA LEU A 94 3.68 13.97 -4.72
C LEU A 94 3.59 15.23 -3.85
N PHE A 95 3.34 16.38 -4.48
CA PHE A 95 3.15 17.67 -3.82
C PHE A 95 1.69 18.00 -3.48
N SER A 96 0.76 17.05 -3.62
CA SER A 96 -0.65 17.27 -3.34
C SER A 96 -1.11 16.35 -2.19
N PRO A 97 -1.08 16.84 -0.93
CA PRO A 97 -1.36 16.00 0.24
C PRO A 97 -2.77 15.37 0.26
N SER A 98 -3.74 15.99 -0.42
CA SER A 98 -5.13 15.53 -0.51
C SER A 98 -5.29 14.27 -1.36
N VAL A 99 -4.33 13.98 -2.25
CA VAL A 99 -4.35 12.81 -3.14
C VAL A 99 -3.25 11.82 -2.81
N MET A 100 -2.70 11.89 -1.59
CA MET A 100 -1.67 10.96 -1.10
C MET A 100 -2.22 9.96 -0.09
N ARG A 101 -1.86 8.69 -0.34
CA ARG A 101 -2.26 7.50 0.42
C ARG A 101 -1.93 7.52 1.90
N TRP A 102 -2.77 6.84 2.66
CA TRP A 102 -2.42 6.18 3.92
C TRP A 102 -1.93 4.77 3.66
N SER A 103 -1.01 4.25 4.46
CA SER A 103 -0.43 2.91 4.26
C SER A 103 -0.31 2.17 5.59
N LEU A 104 -0.59 0.86 5.62
CA LEU A 104 -0.36 0.05 6.81
C LEU A 104 1.12 -0.35 6.89
N ALA A 105 1.72 -0.20 8.06
CA ALA A 105 3.13 -0.53 8.30
C ALA A 105 3.30 -1.31 9.62
N ALA A 106 4.10 -2.37 9.60
CA ALA A 106 4.27 -3.26 10.75
C ALA A 106 4.91 -2.51 11.94
N HIS A 107 4.24 -2.51 13.10
CA HIS A 107 4.70 -1.76 14.28
C HIS A 107 6.11 -2.16 14.73
N ASP A 108 6.43 -3.43 14.67
CA ASP A 108 7.69 -4.03 15.12
C ASP A 108 8.86 -3.79 14.16
N ILE A 109 8.62 -3.19 12.99
CA ILE A 109 9.65 -2.81 12.01
C ILE A 109 9.73 -1.29 11.88
N CYS A 110 8.60 -0.62 11.67
CA CYS A 110 8.55 0.81 11.36
C CYS A 110 8.40 1.71 12.59
N PHE A 111 8.01 1.17 13.75
CA PHE A 111 7.66 1.95 14.95
C PHE A 111 8.43 1.47 16.18
N THR A 112 9.73 1.23 15.98
CA THR A 112 10.63 0.63 16.99
C THR A 112 11.26 1.65 17.95
N CYS A 113 11.25 2.92 17.58
CA CYS A 113 11.70 4.04 18.42
C CYS A 113 10.94 5.32 18.06
N TRP A 114 11.17 6.40 18.81
CA TRP A 114 10.46 7.66 18.56
C TRP A 114 10.81 8.26 17.19
N GLN A 115 12.08 8.24 16.76
CA GLN A 115 12.48 8.82 15.47
C GLN A 115 11.74 8.16 14.31
N HIS A 116 11.74 6.81 14.27
CA HIS A 116 11.03 6.05 13.25
C HIS A 116 9.53 6.30 13.33
N SER A 117 8.96 6.25 14.54
CA SER A 117 7.52 6.43 14.72
C SER A 117 7.03 7.79 14.25
N TYR A 118 7.76 8.86 14.50
CA TYR A 118 7.45 10.18 13.96
C TYR A 118 7.57 10.21 12.43
N LEU A 119 8.68 9.71 11.87
CA LEU A 119 8.90 9.69 10.42
C LEU A 119 7.78 8.95 9.67
N PHE A 120 7.48 7.72 10.08
CA PHE A 120 6.45 6.89 9.45
C PHE A 120 5.06 7.49 9.64
N SER A 121 4.73 8.01 10.83
CA SER A 121 3.42 8.64 11.07
C SER A 121 3.24 9.91 10.23
N LEU A 122 4.28 10.75 10.10
CA LEU A 122 4.27 11.92 9.21
C LEU A 122 4.18 11.50 7.74
N GLY A 123 4.79 10.37 7.36
CA GLY A 123 4.65 9.73 6.05
C GLY A 123 3.30 9.08 5.78
N LYS A 124 2.29 9.30 6.64
CA LYS A 124 0.94 8.69 6.60
C LYS A 124 0.94 7.16 6.70
N CYS A 125 1.90 6.60 7.43
CA CYS A 125 1.91 5.18 7.76
C CYS A 125 1.16 4.93 9.08
N ILE A 126 0.39 3.85 9.12
CA ILE A 126 -0.48 3.48 10.23
C ILE A 126 0.10 2.20 10.86
N PRO A 127 0.41 2.19 12.17
CA PRO A 127 1.02 1.02 12.82
C PRO A 127 0.01 -0.13 12.89
N VAL A 128 0.36 -1.27 12.27
CA VAL A 128 -0.44 -2.50 12.31
C VAL A 128 0.26 -3.56 13.18
N ILE A 129 -0.52 -4.26 14.00
CA ILE A 129 -0.03 -5.34 14.86
C ILE A 129 -0.24 -6.67 14.15
N ARG A 130 0.87 -7.31 13.77
CA ARG A 130 0.84 -8.63 13.14
C ARG A 130 0.37 -9.67 14.16
N GLY A 131 -0.54 -10.54 13.74
CA GLY A 131 -1.14 -11.56 14.63
C GLY A 131 -2.35 -11.07 15.45
N ALA A 132 -2.64 -9.77 15.51
CA ALA A 132 -3.81 -9.24 16.23
C ALA A 132 -5.16 -9.43 15.50
N GLY A 133 -5.15 -10.11 14.34
CA GLY A 133 -6.35 -10.29 13.52
C GLY A 133 -6.77 -9.03 12.75
N VAL A 134 -7.98 -9.07 12.18
CA VAL A 134 -8.53 -8.01 11.32
C VAL A 134 -9.29 -6.92 12.09
N TYR A 135 -9.68 -7.19 13.34
CA TYR A 135 -10.33 -6.25 14.24
C TYR A 135 -9.27 -5.55 15.08
N GLN A 136 -8.63 -4.55 14.49
CA GLN A 136 -7.64 -3.72 15.16
C GLN A 136 -7.81 -2.27 14.73
N ALA A 137 -7.45 -1.36 15.63
CA ALA A 137 -7.66 0.08 15.46
C ALA A 137 -7.02 0.65 14.18
N ALA A 138 -5.95 0.02 13.68
CA ALA A 138 -5.32 0.39 12.41
C ALA A 138 -6.25 0.16 11.20
N VAL A 139 -6.97 -0.97 11.17
CA VAL A 139 -7.92 -1.28 10.09
C VAL A 139 -9.17 -0.41 10.21
N ASP A 140 -9.62 -0.14 11.44
CA ASP A 140 -10.73 0.79 11.68
C ASP A 140 -10.39 2.20 11.18
N PHE A 141 -9.17 2.67 11.47
CA PHE A 141 -8.68 3.93 10.94
C PHE A 141 -8.63 3.95 9.40
N CYS A 142 -8.21 2.86 8.74
CA CYS A 142 -8.31 2.77 7.29
C CYS A 142 -9.75 2.92 6.79
N ILE A 143 -10.72 2.26 7.43
CA ILE A 143 -12.15 2.41 7.08
C ILE A 143 -12.63 3.85 7.31
N GLU A 144 -12.20 4.52 8.38
CA GLU A 144 -12.48 5.95 8.63
C GLU A 144 -11.92 6.84 7.51
N GLN A 145 -10.74 6.53 6.97
CA GLN A 145 -10.16 7.29 5.85
C GLN A 145 -10.91 7.00 4.53
N LEU A 146 -11.32 5.76 4.30
CA LEU A 146 -12.14 5.39 3.13
C LEU A 146 -13.52 6.06 3.19
N ALA A 147 -14.13 6.16 4.37
CA ALA A 147 -15.38 6.89 4.57
C ALA A 147 -15.29 8.37 4.18
N LYS A 148 -14.10 8.96 4.24
CA LYS A 148 -13.80 10.34 3.81
C LYS A 148 -13.48 10.44 2.31
N GLY A 149 -13.61 9.36 1.53
CA GLY A 149 -13.18 9.29 0.12
C GLY A 149 -11.65 9.21 -0.06
N GLY A 150 -10.92 8.93 1.01
CA GLY A 150 -9.47 8.86 1.02
C GLY A 150 -8.90 7.73 0.16
N TRP A 151 -7.57 7.67 0.14
CA TRP A 151 -6.80 6.62 -0.52
C TRP A 151 -6.04 5.81 0.53
N VAL A 152 -6.23 4.49 0.55
CA VAL A 152 -5.48 3.55 1.38
C VAL A 152 -4.68 2.60 0.48
N HIS A 153 -3.41 2.39 0.82
CA HIS A 153 -2.57 1.37 0.23
C HIS A 153 -2.40 0.19 1.19
N VAL A 154 -2.44 -1.02 0.66
CA VAL A 154 -2.29 -2.25 1.41
C VAL A 154 -1.35 -3.20 0.70
N PHE A 155 -0.42 -3.79 1.45
CA PHE A 155 0.32 -5.00 1.08
C PHE A 155 -0.37 -6.22 1.69
N PRO A 156 -1.37 -6.83 1.01
CA PRO A 156 -2.21 -7.85 1.61
C PRO A 156 -1.45 -9.16 1.92
N GLU A 157 -0.21 -9.34 1.45
CA GLU A 157 0.67 -10.46 1.87
C GLU A 157 1.02 -10.38 3.38
N GLY A 158 0.99 -9.19 3.96
CA GLY A 158 1.18 -8.95 5.40
C GLY A 158 2.62 -9.09 5.91
N LYS A 159 3.58 -9.32 5.01
CA LYS A 159 5.03 -9.32 5.24
C LYS A 159 5.76 -9.13 3.91
N VAL A 160 7.05 -8.80 3.96
CA VAL A 160 7.92 -8.91 2.80
C VAL A 160 8.07 -10.38 2.40
N ASN A 161 7.78 -10.66 1.14
CA ASN A 161 7.82 -11.96 0.48
C ASN A 161 9.18 -12.19 -0.18
N MET A 162 10.16 -12.61 0.62
CA MET A 162 11.54 -12.84 0.17
C MET A 162 11.65 -14.03 -0.79
N THR A 163 10.78 -15.04 -0.66
CA THR A 163 10.79 -16.26 -1.47
C THR A 163 10.00 -16.13 -2.77
N LYS A 164 9.25 -15.03 -2.95
CA LYS A 164 8.38 -14.76 -4.12
C LYS A 164 7.33 -15.85 -4.37
N GLU A 165 7.01 -16.62 -3.33
CA GLU A 165 6.00 -17.67 -3.33
C GLU A 165 4.59 -17.07 -3.37
N ASN A 166 3.61 -17.87 -3.74
CA ASN A 166 2.21 -17.45 -3.70
C ASN A 166 1.73 -17.46 -2.24
N ILE A 167 1.79 -16.30 -1.58
CA ILE A 167 1.30 -16.11 -0.21
C ILE A 167 -0.20 -15.82 -0.23
N ARG A 168 -0.95 -16.50 0.65
CA ARG A 168 -2.37 -16.18 0.87
C ARG A 168 -2.54 -14.77 1.42
N LEU A 169 -3.39 -13.98 0.76
CA LEU A 169 -3.71 -12.63 1.19
C LEU A 169 -4.44 -12.59 2.55
N LYS A 170 -4.09 -11.61 3.38
CA LYS A 170 -4.73 -11.33 4.67
C LYS A 170 -6.06 -10.61 4.44
N TRP A 171 -7.06 -11.01 5.21
CA TRP A 171 -8.45 -10.54 5.08
C TRP A 171 -8.71 -9.08 5.46
N GLY A 172 -7.70 -8.35 5.96
CA GLY A 172 -7.85 -6.93 6.31
C GLY A 172 -8.33 -6.09 5.13
N VAL A 173 -7.85 -6.36 3.90
CA VAL A 173 -8.30 -5.65 2.71
C VAL A 173 -9.77 -5.95 2.38
N GLY A 174 -10.20 -7.21 2.51
CA GLY A 174 -11.60 -7.59 2.32
C GLY A 174 -12.52 -6.91 3.32
N ARG A 175 -12.05 -6.75 4.58
CA ARG A 175 -12.76 -6.01 5.63
C ARG A 175 -12.93 -4.54 5.24
N MET A 176 -11.83 -3.88 4.85
CA MET A 176 -11.84 -2.48 4.45
C MET A 176 -12.83 -2.21 3.31
N ILE A 177 -12.92 -3.11 2.32
CA ILE A 177 -13.85 -2.98 1.19
C ILE A 177 -15.29 -3.21 1.63
N PHE A 178 -15.54 -4.26 2.43
CA PHE A 178 -16.89 -4.66 2.81
C PHE A 178 -17.54 -3.67 3.80
N GLU A 179 -16.78 -3.15 4.75
CA GLU A 179 -17.24 -2.21 5.78
C GLU A 179 -17.17 -0.74 5.34
N SER A 180 -16.55 -0.44 4.19
CA SER A 180 -16.57 0.93 3.67
C SER A 180 -18.01 1.38 3.38
N PRO A 181 -18.40 2.59 3.77
CA PRO A 181 -19.76 3.10 3.50
C PRO A 181 -20.01 3.27 2.00
N VAL A 182 -18.96 3.65 1.25
CA VAL A 182 -18.96 3.70 -0.22
C VAL A 182 -17.96 2.66 -0.69
N THR A 183 -18.38 1.74 -1.57
CA THR A 183 -17.47 0.70 -2.08
C THR A 183 -16.28 1.36 -2.81
N PRO A 184 -15.04 1.11 -2.38
CA PRO A 184 -13.87 1.73 -3.00
C PRO A 184 -13.60 1.16 -4.39
N ILE A 185 -13.04 1.99 -5.26
CA ILE A 185 -12.35 1.52 -6.46
C ILE A 185 -11.08 0.83 -6.00
N VAL A 186 -10.79 -0.37 -6.50
CA VAL A 186 -9.56 -1.09 -6.17
C VAL A 186 -8.64 -1.19 -7.37
N VAL A 187 -7.39 -0.78 -7.21
CA VAL A 187 -6.36 -0.87 -8.25
C VAL A 187 -5.27 -1.84 -7.80
N PRO A 188 -5.15 -3.01 -8.44
CA PRO A 188 -4.03 -3.90 -8.19
C PRO A 188 -2.76 -3.34 -8.85
N ILE A 189 -1.63 -3.48 -8.17
CA ILE A 189 -0.31 -3.07 -8.64
C ILE A 189 0.61 -4.27 -8.46
N TRP A 190 1.37 -4.60 -9.49
CA TRP A 190 2.46 -5.58 -9.35
C TRP A 190 3.78 -4.92 -9.73
N HIS A 191 4.82 -5.19 -8.97
CA HIS A 191 6.17 -4.70 -9.25
C HIS A 191 7.22 -5.83 -9.25
N THR A 192 8.33 -5.59 -9.94
CA THR A 192 9.47 -6.52 -10.04
C THR A 192 10.78 -5.72 -10.01
N GLY A 193 11.75 -6.20 -9.23
CA GLY A 193 13.10 -5.63 -9.10
C GLY A 193 13.31 -4.69 -7.91
N MET A 194 12.28 -4.42 -7.10
CA MET A 194 12.42 -3.56 -5.91
C MET A 194 13.37 -4.16 -4.85
N ASP A 195 13.38 -5.47 -4.74
CA ASP A 195 14.31 -6.24 -3.91
C ASP A 195 15.77 -6.18 -4.40
N ASP A 196 16.00 -5.87 -5.69
CA ASP A 196 17.35 -5.57 -6.18
C ASP A 196 17.81 -4.16 -5.79
N VAL A 197 16.87 -3.23 -5.58
CA VAL A 197 17.14 -1.83 -5.18
C VAL A 197 17.41 -1.76 -3.68
N LEU A 198 16.60 -2.42 -2.86
CA LEU A 198 16.91 -2.61 -1.45
C LEU A 198 16.79 -4.11 -1.12
N PRO A 199 17.93 -4.82 -1.06
CA PRO A 199 17.98 -6.21 -0.60
C PRO A 199 17.42 -6.37 0.81
N ASN A 200 16.81 -7.51 1.08
CA ASN A 200 16.18 -7.82 2.37
C ASN A 200 17.16 -8.39 3.41
N ASP A 201 18.44 -8.43 3.09
CA ASP A 201 19.50 -8.93 3.96
C ASP A 201 20.49 -7.80 4.30
N PRO A 202 21.06 -7.78 5.52
CA PRO A 202 22.09 -6.83 5.89
C PRO A 202 23.35 -6.95 5.00
N PRO A 203 24.03 -5.84 4.67
CA PRO A 203 23.68 -4.46 5.05
C PRO A 203 22.57 -3.88 4.15
N TYR A 204 21.58 -3.24 4.76
CA TYR A 204 20.44 -2.61 4.07
C TYR A 204 20.88 -1.33 3.32
N VAL A 205 21.45 -1.50 2.13
CA VAL A 205 22.02 -0.43 1.31
C VAL A 205 21.32 -0.36 -0.03
N LEU A 206 20.90 0.86 -0.40
CA LEU A 206 20.25 1.11 -1.68
C LEU A 206 21.22 0.90 -2.84
N GLN A 207 20.80 0.09 -3.80
CA GLN A 207 21.50 -0.20 -5.03
C GLN A 207 20.92 0.60 -6.19
N LEU A 208 21.78 1.01 -7.12
CA LEU A 208 21.42 1.80 -8.29
C LEU A 208 21.54 0.95 -9.57
N ARG A 209 21.03 1.49 -10.69
CA ARG A 209 21.09 0.90 -12.03
C ARG A 209 20.42 -0.49 -12.15
N LYS A 210 19.42 -0.75 -11.32
CA LYS A 210 18.59 -1.94 -11.36
C LYS A 210 17.46 -1.79 -12.38
N ASN A 211 16.92 -2.94 -12.79
CA ASN A 211 15.83 -3.02 -13.75
C ASN A 211 14.51 -3.14 -12.98
N LEU A 212 13.61 -2.18 -13.17
CA LEU A 212 12.33 -2.15 -12.46
C LEU A 212 11.17 -2.22 -13.44
N THR A 213 10.15 -3.00 -13.09
CA THR A 213 8.86 -2.99 -13.78
C THR A 213 7.77 -2.75 -12.78
N PHE A 214 6.90 -1.79 -13.07
CA PHE A 214 5.66 -1.54 -12.35
C PHE A 214 4.51 -1.70 -13.33
N ASN A 215 3.48 -2.43 -12.93
CA ASN A 215 2.28 -2.65 -13.73
C ASN A 215 1.06 -2.30 -12.89
N TYR A 216 0.32 -1.29 -13.34
CA TYR A 216 -0.99 -0.94 -12.80
C TYR A 216 -2.05 -1.78 -13.53
N GLY A 217 -2.78 -2.62 -12.80
CA GLY A 217 -3.89 -3.37 -13.36
C GLY A 217 -5.15 -2.52 -13.48
N ASP A 218 -6.13 -3.04 -14.22
CA ASP A 218 -7.41 -2.36 -14.42
C ASP A 218 -8.12 -2.08 -13.09
N PRO A 219 -8.78 -0.90 -12.94
CA PRO A 219 -9.63 -0.62 -11.81
C PRO A 219 -10.73 -1.67 -11.66
N ILE A 220 -10.92 -2.14 -10.43
CA ILE A 220 -11.90 -3.12 -10.06
C ILE A 220 -13.04 -2.41 -9.34
N ASP A 221 -14.23 -2.45 -9.95
CA ASP A 221 -15.48 -2.09 -9.28
C ASP A 221 -16.09 -3.33 -8.62
N MET A 222 -16.15 -3.33 -7.29
CA MET A 222 -16.73 -4.41 -6.49
C MET A 222 -18.13 -4.08 -5.98
N THR A 223 -18.75 -2.99 -6.43
CA THR A 223 -20.07 -2.54 -5.95
C THR A 223 -21.12 -3.62 -6.06
N HIS A 224 -21.20 -4.33 -7.19
CA HIS A 224 -22.15 -5.43 -7.37
C HIS A 224 -21.88 -6.59 -6.41
N MET A 225 -20.62 -7.01 -6.27
CA MET A 225 -20.22 -8.09 -5.37
C MET A 225 -20.57 -7.77 -3.91
N VAL A 226 -20.21 -6.56 -3.44
CA VAL A 226 -20.51 -6.12 -2.07
C VAL A 226 -22.02 -6.05 -1.83
N LYS A 227 -22.80 -5.52 -2.79
CA LYS A 227 -24.27 -5.49 -2.71
C LYS A 227 -24.87 -6.90 -2.61
N MET A 228 -24.39 -7.84 -3.42
CA MET A 228 -24.87 -9.23 -3.36
C MET A 228 -24.55 -9.88 -2.02
N LEU A 229 -23.33 -9.71 -1.50
CA LEU A 229 -22.93 -10.28 -0.20
C LEU A 229 -23.79 -9.72 0.93
N ARG A 230 -24.07 -8.41 0.92
CA ARG A 230 -24.98 -7.77 1.88
C ARG A 230 -26.41 -8.28 1.73
N ALA A 231 -26.94 -8.36 0.52
CA ALA A 231 -28.31 -8.84 0.26
C ALA A 231 -28.52 -10.31 0.67
N LYS A 232 -27.47 -11.14 0.60
CA LYS A 232 -27.49 -12.53 1.06
C LYS A 232 -27.31 -12.69 2.58
N ASN A 233 -27.17 -11.60 3.32
CA ASN A 233 -26.79 -11.61 4.75
C ASN A 233 -25.56 -12.49 5.01
N ALA A 234 -24.57 -12.44 4.11
CA ALA A 234 -23.32 -13.17 4.30
C ALA A 234 -22.68 -12.76 5.63
N THR A 235 -22.14 -13.73 6.36
CA THR A 235 -21.36 -13.43 7.56
C THR A 235 -20.16 -12.56 7.21
N GLU A 236 -19.66 -11.78 8.16
CA GLU A 236 -18.49 -10.94 7.94
C GLU A 236 -17.29 -11.76 7.45
N GLU A 237 -17.12 -12.99 7.95
CA GLU A 237 -16.05 -13.90 7.53
C GLU A 237 -16.21 -14.32 6.07
N GLU A 238 -17.39 -14.78 5.66
CA GLU A 238 -17.66 -15.17 4.27
C GLU A 238 -17.44 -14.02 3.30
N ALA A 239 -17.95 -12.83 3.65
CA ALA A 239 -17.78 -11.64 2.81
C ALA A 239 -16.29 -11.26 2.66
N ARG A 240 -15.56 -11.19 3.78
CA ARG A 240 -14.11 -10.89 3.77
C ARG A 240 -13.32 -11.90 2.97
N LYS A 241 -13.60 -13.20 3.16
CA LYS A 241 -12.95 -14.27 2.42
C LYS A 241 -13.22 -14.15 0.93
N HIS A 242 -14.49 -14.03 0.52
CA HIS A 242 -14.88 -13.97 -0.88
C HIS A 242 -14.23 -12.78 -1.61
N ILE A 243 -14.25 -11.59 -0.99
CA ILE A 243 -13.61 -10.40 -1.56
C ILE A 243 -12.09 -10.58 -1.64
N THR A 244 -11.46 -11.11 -0.59
CA THR A 244 -10.00 -11.26 -0.56
C THR A 244 -9.52 -12.31 -1.56
N ASP A 245 -10.23 -13.42 -1.70
CA ASP A 245 -9.89 -14.48 -2.67
C ASP A 245 -10.01 -13.96 -4.10
N PHE A 246 -11.07 -13.20 -4.41
CA PHE A 246 -11.21 -12.56 -5.71
C PHE A 246 -10.04 -11.61 -6.02
N LEU A 247 -9.62 -10.79 -5.04
CA LEU A 247 -8.47 -9.91 -5.21
C LEU A 247 -7.16 -10.68 -5.39
N GLN A 248 -7.01 -11.82 -4.71
CA GLN A 248 -5.84 -12.68 -4.87
C GLN A 248 -5.72 -13.20 -6.31
N ASP A 249 -6.81 -13.67 -6.90
CA ASP A 249 -6.83 -14.14 -8.29
C ASP A 249 -6.45 -13.02 -9.27
N ARG A 250 -6.99 -11.82 -9.06
CA ARG A 250 -6.67 -10.64 -9.88
C ARG A 250 -5.21 -10.24 -9.76
N LEU A 251 -4.64 -10.29 -8.54
CA LEU A 251 -3.26 -9.94 -8.29
C LEU A 251 -2.29 -10.99 -8.87
N LEU A 252 -2.63 -12.29 -8.81
CA LEU A 252 -1.84 -13.37 -9.42
C LEU A 252 -1.89 -13.36 -10.96
N LYS A 253 -3.03 -12.95 -11.55
CA LYS A 253 -3.08 -12.67 -12.99
C LYS A 253 -2.12 -11.54 -13.36
N LEU A 254 -2.18 -10.43 -12.62
CA LEU A 254 -1.29 -9.28 -12.83
C LEU A 254 0.19 -9.62 -12.62
N LYS A 255 0.52 -10.52 -11.68
CA LYS A 255 1.87 -11.10 -11.51
C LYS A 255 2.37 -11.68 -12.82
N SER A 256 1.61 -12.61 -13.39
CA SER A 256 1.99 -13.34 -14.62
C SER A 256 2.22 -12.38 -15.78
N GLU A 257 1.34 -11.40 -15.97
CA GLU A 257 1.48 -10.36 -16.99
C GLU A 257 2.75 -9.51 -16.75
N THR A 258 3.02 -9.13 -15.51
CA THR A 258 4.15 -8.27 -15.15
C THR A 258 5.49 -8.98 -15.31
N GLU A 259 5.56 -10.27 -15.01
CA GLU A 259 6.76 -11.08 -15.22
C GLU A 259 7.11 -11.21 -16.71
N VAL A 260 6.10 -11.36 -17.58
CA VAL A 260 6.29 -11.33 -19.05
C VAL A 260 6.81 -9.96 -19.47
N LEU A 261 6.15 -8.88 -19.04
CA LEU A 261 6.59 -7.50 -19.34
C LEU A 261 8.02 -7.24 -18.85
N HIS A 262 8.40 -7.72 -17.67
CA HIS A 262 9.74 -7.55 -17.13
C HIS A 262 10.78 -8.26 -18.00
N LYS A 263 10.52 -9.53 -18.36
CA LYS A 263 11.37 -10.31 -19.27
C LYS A 263 11.51 -9.62 -20.62
N ASP A 264 10.43 -9.12 -21.21
CA ASP A 264 10.46 -8.47 -22.52
C ASP A 264 11.21 -7.13 -22.50
N ASN A 265 11.08 -6.34 -21.43
CA ASN A 265 11.76 -5.05 -21.31
C ASN A 265 13.27 -5.18 -21.02
N PHE A 266 13.69 -6.30 -20.44
CA PHE A 266 15.05 -6.49 -19.94
C PHE A 266 15.70 -7.78 -20.41
N LYS A 267 15.28 -8.34 -21.56
CA LYS A 267 15.94 -9.48 -22.19
C LYS A 267 17.45 -9.29 -22.14
N ALA A 268 18.15 -10.28 -21.60
CA ALA A 268 19.60 -10.32 -21.70
C ALA A 268 19.94 -10.17 -23.18
N LYS A 269 20.74 -9.15 -23.54
CA LYS A 269 21.35 -9.14 -24.86
C LYS A 269 22.19 -10.42 -24.93
N SER A 270 21.71 -11.39 -25.70
CA SER A 270 22.48 -12.54 -26.15
C SER A 270 23.70 -12.06 -26.92
#